data_AF-A0A8T6U3B2-F1
#
_entry.id   AF-A0A8T6U3B2-F1
#
_cell.length_a   1.000
_cell.length_b   1.000
_cell.length_c   1.000
_cell.angle_alpha   90.00
_cell.angle_beta   90.00
_cell.angle_gamma   90.00
#
_symmetry.space_group_name_H-M   'P 1'
#
loop_
_entity.id
_entity.type
_entity.pdbx_description
1 polymer ?
#
loop_
_entity_poly.entity_id
_entity_poly.type
_entity_poly.pdbx_seq_one_letter_code
_entity_poly.pdbx_strand_id
1 'polypeptide(L)'
;MKIILLIPVLFVVVFGAAYSQQLSDSTGLVHRLDVQASGYEFEVQAVGNFDVKNHEFVKDEKRLTLFISSSLENNIGELIIPQRLLSGNF
;
A
#
# COMPACT_ATOMS: atom_id res chain seq x y z
N MET A 1 39.90 -15.36 -28.50
CA MET A 1 39.99 -15.09 -27.03
C MET A 1 39.09 -13.96 -26.53
N LYS A 2 38.29 -13.27 -27.35
CA LYS A 2 37.43 -12.14 -26.90
C LYS A 2 36.04 -12.56 -26.38
N ILE A 3 35.47 -13.66 -26.89
CA ILE A 3 34.12 -14.13 -26.53
C ILE A 3 34.05 -14.84 -25.16
N ILE A 4 35.16 -15.42 -24.69
CA ILE A 4 35.19 -16.15 -23.41
C ILE A 4 34.88 -15.21 -22.22
N LEU A 5 35.25 -13.93 -22.33
CA LEU A 5 34.94 -12.91 -21.32
C LEU A 5 33.46 -12.52 -21.25
N LEU A 6 32.65 -12.86 -22.27
CA LEU A 6 31.21 -12.58 -22.28
C LEU A 6 30.39 -13.67 -21.58
N ILE A 7 30.95 -14.88 -21.41
CA ILE A 7 30.29 -16.01 -20.74
C ILE A 7 29.92 -15.68 -19.28
N PRO A 8 30.83 -15.12 -18.43
CA PRO A 8 30.46 -14.76 -17.07
C PRO A 8 29.41 -13.63 -17.02
N VAL A 9 29.45 -12.69 -17.96
CA VAL A 9 28.45 -11.61 -18.06
C VAL A 9 27.07 -12.19 -18.41
N LEU A 10 27.02 -13.15 -19.34
CA LEU A 10 25.78 -13.84 -19.70
C LEU A 10 25.21 -14.62 -18.50
N PHE A 11 26.08 -15.26 -17.70
CA PHE A 11 25.66 -15.93 -16.46
C PHE A 11 25.03 -14.95 -15.46
N VAL A 12 25.63 -13.78 -15.24
CA VAL A 12 25.05 -12.79 -14.31
C VAL A 12 23.66 -12.32 -14.78
N VAL A 13 23.45 -12.14 -16.08
CA VAL A 13 22.15 -11.71 -16.64
C VAL A 13 21.09 -12.82 -16.56
N VAL A 14 21.45 -14.06 -16.89
CA VAL A 14 20.50 -15.20 -16.89
C VAL A 14 20.11 -15.62 -15.48
N PHE A 15 21.05 -15.62 -14.54
CA PHE A 15 20.79 -16.06 -13.16
C PHE A 15 20.34 -14.92 -12.22
N GLY A 16 20.62 -13.65 -12.56
CA GLY A 16 20.19 -12.50 -11.76
C GLY A 16 18.67 -12.25 -11.82
N ALA A 17 18.04 -12.50 -12.97
CA ALA A 17 16.59 -12.25 -13.15
C ALA A 17 15.69 -13.19 -12.32
N ALA A 18 16.21 -14.38 -11.95
CA ALA A 18 15.50 -15.37 -11.15
C ALA A 18 15.37 -14.99 -9.66
N TYR A 19 16.09 -13.96 -9.20
CA TYR A 19 16.00 -13.40 -7.85
C TYR A 19 15.15 -12.13 -7.80
N SER A 20 14.25 -11.92 -8.77
CA SER A 20 13.11 -11.03 -8.56
C SER A 20 12.25 -11.69 -7.49
N GLN A 21 12.57 -11.38 -6.23
CA GLN A 21 11.81 -11.72 -5.05
C GLN A 21 10.33 -11.52 -5.39
N GLN A 22 9.52 -12.54 -5.10
CA GLN A 22 8.07 -12.48 -5.23
C GLN A 22 7.62 -11.13 -4.68
N LEU A 23 7.24 -10.23 -5.59
CA LEU A 23 6.68 -8.95 -5.22
C LEU A 23 5.54 -9.30 -4.27
N SER A 24 5.61 -8.77 -3.05
CA SER A 24 4.54 -8.91 -2.07
C SER A 24 3.20 -8.76 -2.80
N ASP A 25 2.22 -9.63 -2.52
CA ASP A 25 0.88 -9.60 -3.14
C ASP A 25 0.20 -8.20 -3.08
N SER A 26 0.78 -7.25 -2.33
CA SER A 26 0.52 -5.82 -2.44
C SER A 26 1.63 -5.10 -3.23
N THR A 27 1.38 -4.85 -4.52
CA THR A 27 2.25 -3.96 -5.35
C THR A 27 2.01 -2.46 -5.07
N GLY A 28 1.16 -2.13 -4.09
CA GLY A 28 0.84 -0.76 -3.67
C GLY A 28 1.54 -0.33 -2.37
N LEU A 29 1.64 0.98 -2.17
CA LEU A 29 2.06 1.58 -0.90
C LEU A 29 1.03 1.26 0.18
N VAL A 30 1.48 0.72 1.31
CA VAL A 30 0.64 0.37 2.45
C VAL A 30 0.63 1.51 3.47
N HIS A 31 -0.55 2.04 3.75
CA HIS A 31 -0.81 3.04 4.76
C HIS A 31 -1.67 2.44 5.87
N ARG A 32 -1.20 2.54 7.12
CA ARG A 32 -1.96 2.14 8.30
C ARG A 32 -2.40 3.40 9.02
N LEU A 33 -3.71 3.54 9.19
CA LEU A 33 -4.35 4.74 9.68
C LEU A 33 -5.01 4.42 11.02
N ASP A 34 -4.51 5.03 12.07
CA ASP A 34 -5.07 4.89 13.40
C ASP A 34 -6.27 5.83 13.53
N VAL A 35 -7.47 5.25 13.52
CA VAL A 35 -8.74 6.00 13.61
C VAL A 35 -9.31 5.90 15.01
N GLN A 36 -9.43 7.05 15.67
CA GLN A 36 -9.97 7.15 17.02
C GLN A 36 -11.48 7.43 16.98
N ALA A 37 -12.28 6.59 17.64
CA ALA A 37 -13.72 6.78 17.80
C ALA A 37 -14.17 6.34 19.19
N SER A 38 -14.75 7.28 19.97
CA SER A 38 -15.26 7.05 21.33
C SER A 38 -14.29 6.35 22.29
N GLY A 39 -13.02 6.74 22.27
CA GLY A 39 -12.00 6.15 23.15
C GLY A 39 -11.51 4.77 22.71
N TYR A 40 -11.92 4.30 21.53
CA TYR A 40 -11.34 3.13 20.87
C TYR A 40 -10.52 3.54 19.66
N GLU A 41 -9.45 2.79 19.42
CA GLU A 41 -8.60 2.92 18.25
C GLU A 41 -8.87 1.78 17.27
N PHE A 42 -9.03 2.14 16.00
CA PHE A 42 -9.28 1.20 14.90
C PHE A 42 -8.22 1.39 13.83
N GLU A 43 -7.48 0.32 13.49
CA GLU A 43 -6.57 0.33 12.35
C GLU A 43 -7.39 0.21 11.06
N VAL A 44 -7.33 1.23 10.21
CA VAL A 44 -7.79 1.17 8.82
C VAL A 44 -6.57 1.05 7.92
N GLN A 45 -6.60 0.12 6.97
CA GLN A 45 -5.50 -0.06 6.04
C GLN A 45 -5.90 0.40 4.64
N ALA A 46 -5.10 1.27 4.04
CA ALA A 46 -5.20 1.66 2.63
C ALA A 46 -3.97 1.16 1.87
N VAL A 47 -4.19 0.49 0.74
CA VAL A 47 -3.11 0.00 -0.13
C VAL A 47 -3.35 0.55 -1.52
N GLY A 48 -2.38 1.24 -2.12
CA GLY A 48 -2.59 1.80 -3.45
C GLY A 48 -1.37 2.42 -4.10
N ASN A 49 -1.53 2.91 -5.32
CA ASN A 49 -0.49 3.60 -6.09
C ASN A 49 -0.40 5.10 -5.77
N PHE A 50 -0.84 5.49 -4.57
CA PHE A 50 -0.91 6.87 -4.11
C PHE A 50 -0.44 6.98 -2.66
N ASP A 51 -0.14 8.22 -2.25
CA ASP A 51 0.35 8.51 -0.91
C ASP A 51 -0.78 9.13 -0.06
N VAL A 52 -1.06 8.55 1.11
CA VAL A 52 -2.02 9.11 2.07
C VAL A 52 -1.28 10.05 3.01
N LYS A 53 -1.53 11.35 2.88
CA LYS A 53 -0.87 12.39 3.68
C LYS A 53 -1.48 12.55 5.05
N ASN A 54 -2.79 12.36 5.16
CA ASN A 54 -3.54 12.50 6.39
C ASN A 54 -4.90 11.79 6.29
N HIS A 55 -5.58 11.63 7.41
CA HIS A 55 -6.95 11.16 7.49
C HIS A 55 -7.75 11.93 8.55
N GLU A 56 -9.06 11.98 8.36
CA GLU A 56 -10.01 12.53 9.33
C GLU A 56 -11.20 11.58 9.47
N PHE A 57 -11.64 11.36 10.70
CA PHE A 57 -12.86 10.60 10.98
C PHE A 57 -13.86 11.44 11.76
N VAL A 58 -15.03 11.66 11.17
CA VAL A 58 -16.15 12.35 11.81
C VAL A 58 -17.16 11.30 12.25
N LYS A 59 -17.13 11.00 13.55
CA LYS A 59 -17.93 9.93 14.18
C LYS A 59 -19.44 10.08 13.93
N ASP A 60 -19.99 11.27 14.15
CA ASP A 60 -21.45 11.50 14.06
C ASP A 60 -21.98 11.31 12.64
N GLU A 61 -21.12 11.52 11.64
CA GLU A 61 -21.44 11.31 10.22
C GLU A 61 -20.99 9.94 9.70
N LYS A 62 -20.26 9.16 10.51
CA LYS A 62 -19.58 7.92 10.11
C LYS A 62 -18.72 8.10 8.84
N ARG A 63 -18.06 9.26 8.73
CA ARG A 63 -17.31 9.66 7.55
C ARG A 63 -15.81 9.52 7.80
N LEU A 64 -15.14 8.71 6.98
CA LEU A 64 -13.69 8.65 6.89
C LEU A 64 -13.23 9.40 5.63
N THR A 65 -12.38 10.40 5.81
CA THR A 65 -11.78 11.19 4.72
C THR A 65 -10.29 10.89 4.65
N LEU A 66 -9.79 10.53 3.48
CA LEU A 66 -8.37 10.32 3.20
C LEU A 66 -7.84 11.45 2.33
N PHE A 67 -6.78 12.12 2.79
CA PHE A 67 -6.11 13.18 2.03
C PHE A 67 -4.98 12.55 1.21
N ILE A 68 -5.28 12.29 -0.06
CA ILE A 68 -4.40 11.57 -0.98
C ILE A 68 -3.62 12.53 -1.86
N SER A 69 -2.33 12.24 -2.05
CA SER A 69 -1.46 12.87 -3.04
C SER A 69 -1.01 11.82 -4.04
N SER A 70 -1.14 12.12 -5.33
CA SER A 70 -0.64 11.26 -6.41
C SER A 70 -0.11 12.10 -7.57
N SER A 71 0.95 11.62 -8.21
CA SER A 71 1.46 12.16 -9.47
C SER A 71 0.87 11.44 -10.69
N LEU A 72 -0.03 10.48 -10.48
CA LEU A 72 -0.68 9.69 -11.53
C LEU A 72 -2.09 10.21 -11.78
N GLU A 73 -2.48 10.24 -13.05
CA GLU A 73 -3.84 10.63 -13.48
C GLU A 73 -4.90 9.64 -12.95
N ASN A 74 -4.58 8.33 -12.99
CA ASN A 74 -5.47 7.27 -12.55
C ASN A 74 -4.88 6.56 -11.33
N ASN A 75 -5.71 6.40 -10.30
CA ASN A 75 -5.32 5.79 -9.03
C ASN A 75 -6.13 4.53 -8.76
N ILE A 76 -5.46 3.51 -8.24
CA ILE A 76 -6.07 2.25 -7.81
C ILE A 76 -5.71 2.08 -6.33
N GLY A 77 -6.73 1.80 -5.53
CA GLY A 77 -6.54 1.54 -4.11
C GLY A 77 -7.55 0.54 -3.56
N GLU A 78 -7.13 -0.15 -2.52
CA GLU A 78 -7.92 -1.00 -1.66
C GLU A 78 -7.98 -0.37 -0.27
N LEU A 79 -9.14 -0.49 0.39
CA LEU A 79 -9.36 0.02 1.74
C LEU A 79 -9.99 -1.08 2.60
N ILE A 80 -9.29 -1.49 3.65
CA ILE A 80 -9.77 -2.46 4.65
C ILE A 80 -10.23 -1.67 5.87
N ILE A 81 -11.54 -1.66 6.12
CA ILE A 81 -12.15 -0.95 7.23
C ILE A 81 -12.71 -1.97 8.24
N PRO A 82 -12.34 -1.89 9.54
CA PRO A 82 -12.96 -2.71 10.56
C PRO A 82 -14.48 -2.47 10.61
N GLN A 83 -15.28 -3.53 10.47
CA GLN A 83 -16.74 -3.44 10.46
C GLN A 83 -17.28 -2.63 11.65
N ARG A 84 -16.66 -2.81 12.83
CA ARG A 84 -17.07 -2.11 14.05
C ARG A 84 -17.00 -0.59 13.86
N LEU A 85 -15.97 -0.04 13.21
CA LEU A 85 -15.83 1.41 12.99
C LEU A 85 -17.07 2.04 12.32
N LEU A 86 -17.79 1.27 11.49
CA LEU A 86 -18.98 1.73 10.77
C LEU A 86 -20.30 1.34 11.47
N SER A 87 -20.31 0.22 12.22
CA SER A 87 -21.53 -0.35 12.81
C SER A 87 -21.66 -0.17 14.32
N GLY A 88 -20.61 0.28 15.01
CA GLY A 88 -20.64 0.42 16.46
C GLY A 88 -21.55 1.55 16.93
N ASN A 89 -22.25 1.28 18.03
CA ASN A 89 -22.83 2.32 18.87
C ASN A 89 -21.73 2.77 19.82
N PHE A 90 -21.01 3.79 19.39
CA PHE A 90 -19.96 4.41 20.17
C PHE A 90 -20.39 5.81 20.60
#